data_AF-A0AAV5DRY7-F1
#
_entry.id   AF-A0AAV5DRY7-F1
#
_cell.length_a   1.000
_cell.length_b   1.000
_cell.length_c   1.000
_cell.angle_alpha   90.00
_cell.angle_beta   90.00
_cell.angle_gamma   90.00
#
_symmetry.space_group_name_H-M   'P 1'
#
loop_
_entity.id
_entity.type
_entity.pdbx_description
1 polymer ?
#
loop_
_entity_poly.entity_id
_entity_poly.type
_entity_poly.pdbx_seq_one_letter_code
_entity_poly.pdbx_strand_id
1 'polypeptide(L)'
;MTMQQQNQEQRPRVPTGYRFTPTPEELIRFYLNPWVTTNHLFPANLFPPGIVCFADIYSADPDKITSQFPDHGHDGAWYFMCVARWKGGKAGTRMSRCVARVVQAQARRE
;
A
#
# COMPACT_ATOMS: atom_id res chain seq x y z
N MET A 1 27.72 -7.40 2.93
CA MET A 1 27.69 -5.99 2.50
C MET A 1 26.23 -5.64 2.24
N THR A 2 25.51 -5.24 3.28
CA THR A 2 24.04 -5.12 3.28
C THR A 2 23.66 -3.70 2.89
N MET A 3 23.23 -3.51 1.64
CA MET A 3 22.59 -2.26 1.21
C MET A 3 21.16 -2.24 1.75
N GLN A 4 20.99 -1.88 3.02
CA GLN A 4 19.71 -1.36 3.50
C GLN A 4 19.70 0.13 3.17
N GLN A 5 19.30 0.46 1.95
CA GLN A 5 19.04 1.84 1.57
C GLN A 5 17.74 2.25 2.25
N GLN A 6 17.88 2.79 3.46
CA GLN A 6 16.81 3.52 4.14
C GLN A 6 16.51 4.76 3.30
N ASN A 7 15.60 4.62 2.34
CA ASN A 7 14.94 5.76 1.74
C ASN A 7 14.02 6.32 2.83
N GLN A 8 14.53 7.24 3.64
CA GLN A 8 13.71 8.04 4.53
C GLN A 8 12.86 8.96 3.65
N GLU A 9 11.71 8.42 3.24
CA GLU A 9 10.64 9.07 2.49
C GLU A 9 10.17 10.29 3.30
N GLN A 10 10.75 11.46 3.03
CA GLN A 10 10.40 12.69 3.74
C GLN A 10 8.94 13.02 3.48
N ARG A 11 8.09 13.01 4.51
CA ARG A 11 6.69 13.42 4.38
C ARG A 11 6.62 14.84 3.78
N PRO A 12 5.78 15.07 2.76
CA PRO A 12 5.61 16.36 2.12
C PRO A 12 5.12 17.34 3.17
N ARG A 13 5.69 18.55 3.15
CA ARG A 13 5.20 19.66 3.96
C ARG A 13 3.85 20.11 3.41
N VAL A 14 2.79 19.50 3.88
CA VAL A 14 1.42 19.86 3.52
C VAL A 14 0.87 20.92 4.50
N PRO A 15 0.01 21.84 4.04
CA PRO A 15 -0.65 22.79 4.93
C PRO A 15 -1.47 22.09 6.02
N THR A 16 -1.56 22.72 7.19
CA THR A 16 -2.45 22.26 8.26
C THR A 16 -3.89 22.16 7.75
N GLY A 17 -4.53 21.01 7.99
CA GLY A 17 -5.89 20.73 7.52
C GLY A 17 -5.98 20.08 6.14
N TYR A 18 -4.86 19.90 5.44
CA TYR A 18 -4.84 19.07 4.24
C TYR A 18 -5.27 17.64 4.58
N ARG A 19 -6.20 17.10 3.79
CA ARG A 19 -6.61 15.70 3.84
C ARG A 19 -6.44 15.08 2.46
N PHE A 20 -5.91 13.87 2.43
CA PHE A 20 -5.84 13.09 1.21
C PHE A 20 -7.14 12.30 1.03
N THR A 21 -8.07 12.86 0.25
CA THR A 21 -9.38 12.25 -0.06
C THR A 21 -9.59 12.14 -1.57
N PRO A 22 -8.81 11.29 -2.27
CA PRO A 22 -8.90 11.18 -3.71
C PRO A 22 -10.17 10.45 -4.13
N THR A 23 -10.71 10.85 -5.27
CA THR A 23 -11.73 10.10 -6.02
C THR A 23 -11.12 8.81 -6.61
N PRO A 24 -11.94 7.80 -6.91
CA PRO A 24 -11.48 6.61 -7.63
C PRO A 24 -10.79 6.95 -8.97
N GLU A 25 -11.31 7.94 -9.69
CA GLU A 25 -10.75 8.40 -10.96
C GLU A 25 -9.37 9.04 -10.78
N GLU A 26 -9.15 9.83 -9.72
CA GLU A 26 -7.85 10.41 -9.40
C GLU A 26 -6.83 9.34 -9.02
N LEU A 27 -7.23 8.33 -8.23
CA LEU A 27 -6.39 7.18 -7.92
C LEU A 27 -5.93 6.46 -9.19
N ILE A 28 -6.82 6.24 -10.15
CA ILE A 28 -6.48 5.58 -11.41
C ILE A 28 -5.58 6.48 -12.26
N ARG A 29 -6.03 7.70 -12.56
CA ARG A 29 -5.38 8.58 -13.53
C ARG A 29 -4.02 9.07 -13.07
N PHE A 30 -3.93 9.47 -11.80
CA PHE A 30 -2.73 10.11 -11.29
C PHE A 30 -1.80 9.13 -10.59
N TYR A 31 -2.29 8.06 -9.97
CA TYR A 31 -1.44 7.11 -9.24
C TYR A 31 -1.18 5.81 -10.00
N LEU A 32 -2.23 5.06 -10.33
CA LEU A 32 -2.08 3.72 -10.89
C LEU A 32 -1.57 3.74 -12.34
N ASN A 33 -2.13 4.61 -13.18
CA ASN A 33 -1.78 4.67 -14.60
C ASN A 33 -0.29 4.98 -14.80
N PRO A 34 0.29 6.03 -14.18
CA PRO A 34 1.72 6.29 -14.31
C PRO A 34 2.56 5.10 -13.85
N TRP A 35 2.20 4.45 -12.73
CA TRP A 35 2.93 3.28 -12.24
C TRP A 35 2.95 2.12 -13.23
N VAL A 36 1.84 1.85 -13.92
CA VAL A 36 1.75 0.76 -14.90
C VAL A 36 2.48 1.13 -16.20
N THR A 37 2.32 2.36 -16.68
CA THR A 37 2.88 2.78 -17.97
C THR A 37 4.40 3.00 -17.94
N THR A 38 4.97 3.28 -16.76
CA THR A 38 6.43 3.39 -16.58
C THR A 38 7.10 2.06 -16.24
N ASN A 39 6.42 0.92 -16.48
CA ASN A 39 6.91 -0.42 -16.12
C ASN A 39 7.32 -0.52 -14.65
N HIS A 40 6.48 0.02 -13.76
CA HIS A 40 6.69 0.06 -12.33
C HIS A 40 7.88 0.90 -11.84
N LEU A 41 8.54 1.64 -12.73
CA LEU A 41 9.56 2.61 -12.36
C LEU A 41 8.85 3.85 -11.82
N PHE A 42 8.94 4.08 -10.50
CA PHE A 42 8.42 5.30 -9.88
C PHE A 42 9.45 6.42 -10.05
N PRO A 43 9.16 7.49 -10.79
CA PRO A 43 9.97 8.68 -10.69
C PRO A 43 9.72 9.26 -9.30
N ALA A 44 10.77 9.43 -8.51
CA ALA A 44 10.70 10.01 -7.15
C ALA A 44 9.98 11.38 -7.09
N ASN A 45 9.73 11.98 -8.25
CA ASN A 45 9.11 13.30 -8.43
C ASN A 45 7.63 13.24 -8.81
N LEU A 46 7.05 12.05 -9.06
CA LEU A 46 5.68 11.93 -9.59
C LEU A 46 4.60 11.90 -8.51
N PHE A 47 4.99 11.60 -7.27
CA PHE A 47 4.08 11.51 -6.13
C PHE A 47 4.65 12.25 -4.95
N PRO A 48 3.82 12.96 -4.16
CA PRO A 48 4.27 13.44 -2.89
C PRO A 48 4.74 12.23 -2.06
N PRO A 49 5.99 12.23 -1.57
CA PRO A 49 6.51 11.14 -0.75
C PRO A 49 5.54 10.80 0.41
N GLY A 50 5.44 9.55 0.84
CA GLY A 50 4.61 9.22 2.01
C GLY A 50 3.08 9.22 1.84
N ILE A 51 2.53 9.46 0.64
CA ILE A 51 1.09 9.28 0.38
C ILE A 51 0.73 7.82 0.09
N VAL A 52 1.38 7.23 -0.91
CA VAL A 52 1.18 5.83 -1.31
C VAL A 52 2.50 5.08 -1.11
N CYS A 53 2.45 3.90 -0.49
CA CYS A 53 3.63 3.08 -0.26
C CYS A 53 3.55 1.73 -0.97
N PHE A 54 4.68 1.08 -1.17
CA PHE A 54 4.73 -0.27 -1.72
C PHE A 54 4.57 -1.29 -0.60
N ALA A 55 3.61 -2.17 -0.74
CA ALA A 55 3.47 -3.29 0.17
C ALA A 55 2.83 -4.48 -0.53
N ASP A 56 3.26 -5.68 -0.16
CA ASP A 56 2.57 -6.90 -0.54
C ASP A 56 1.35 -7.11 0.36
N ILE A 57 0.23 -6.51 -0.03
CA ILE A 57 -1.04 -6.53 0.74
C ILE A 57 -1.63 -7.92 0.92
N TYR A 58 -1.11 -8.93 0.23
CA TYR A 58 -1.63 -10.29 0.28
C TYR A 58 -0.86 -11.19 1.27
N SER A 59 0.34 -10.80 1.71
CA SER A 59 1.15 -11.63 2.63
C SER A 59 0.97 -11.32 4.11
N ALA A 60 0.21 -10.27 4.45
CA ALA A 60 0.00 -9.85 5.83
C ALA A 60 -1.46 -9.48 6.10
N ASP A 61 -1.83 -9.59 7.38
CA ASP A 61 -3.11 -9.10 7.89
C ASP A 61 -3.19 -7.56 7.78
N PRO A 62 -4.37 -6.96 7.49
CA PRO A 62 -4.52 -5.51 7.38
C PRO A 62 -4.04 -4.73 8.61
N ASP A 63 -4.21 -5.25 9.82
CA ASP A 63 -3.78 -4.54 11.04
C ASP A 63 -2.24 -4.56 11.14
N LYS A 64 -1.64 -5.67 10.73
CA LYS A 64 -0.19 -5.81 10.69
C LYS A 64 0.43 -4.89 9.64
N ILE A 65 -0.16 -4.79 8.46
CA ILE A 65 0.40 -3.96 7.38
C ILE A 65 0.26 -2.47 7.69
N THR A 66 -0.88 -2.04 8.23
CA THR A 66 -1.09 -0.63 8.62
C THR A 66 -0.18 -0.22 9.78
N SER A 67 0.07 -1.12 10.74
CA SER A 67 1.02 -0.91 11.83
C SER A 67 2.48 -0.79 11.39
N GLN A 68 2.85 -1.35 10.22
CA GLN A 68 4.18 -1.17 9.62
C GLN A 68 4.36 0.17 8.93
N PHE A 69 3.25 0.80 8.52
CA PHE A 69 3.24 2.09 7.82
C PHE A 69 2.36 3.12 8.56
N PRO A 70 2.62 3.39 9.86
CA PRO A 70 1.79 4.32 10.63
C PRO A 70 1.84 5.74 10.04
N ASP A 71 2.96 6.10 9.44
CA ASP A 71 3.17 7.40 8.82
C ASP A 71 2.53 7.56 7.42
N HIS A 72 1.88 6.53 6.89
CA HIS A 72 1.22 6.59 5.59
C HIS A 72 -0.31 6.53 5.71
N GLY A 73 -0.84 6.54 6.94
CA GLY A 73 -2.27 6.63 7.19
C GLY A 73 -2.77 8.06 6.97
N HIS A 74 -3.82 8.19 6.17
CA HIS A 74 -4.52 9.45 5.88
C HIS A 74 -5.96 9.32 6.33
N ASP A 75 -6.35 10.03 7.40
CA ASP A 75 -7.73 10.05 7.93
C ASP A 75 -8.34 8.64 8.13
N GLY A 76 -7.52 7.68 8.59
CA GLY A 76 -7.91 6.28 8.81
C GLY A 76 -7.88 5.37 7.57
N ALA A 77 -7.38 5.87 6.44
CA ALA A 77 -7.18 5.09 5.21
C ALA A 77 -5.69 4.93 4.87
N TRP A 78 -5.34 3.78 4.29
CA TRP A 78 -4.00 3.50 3.76
C TRP A 78 -4.10 3.09 2.30
N TYR A 79 -3.17 3.60 1.49
CA TYR A 79 -3.11 3.36 0.05
C TYR A 79 -1.80 2.67 -0.29
N PHE A 80 -1.89 1.53 -0.99
CA PHE A 80 -0.73 0.70 -1.31
C PHE A 80 -0.62 0.42 -2.81
N MET A 81 0.58 0.51 -3.35
CA MET A 81 0.94 -0.12 -4.62
C MET A 81 1.33 -1.57 -4.37
N CYS A 82 0.65 -2.49 -5.03
CA CYS A 82 0.89 -3.92 -4.90
C CYS A 82 0.78 -4.58 -6.28
N VAL A 83 1.79 -5.40 -6.62
CA VAL A 83 1.70 -6.27 -7.79
C VAL A 83 0.61 -7.29 -7.54
N ALA A 84 -0.43 -7.26 -8.37
CA ALA A 84 -1.53 -8.21 -8.26
C ALA A 84 -0.98 -9.63 -8.46
N ARG A 85 -1.16 -10.51 -7.47
CA ARG A 85 -0.82 -11.92 -7.63
C ARG A 85 -1.67 -12.53 -8.74
N TRP A 86 -1.01 -13.21 -9.67
CA TRP A 86 -1.69 -13.97 -10.71
C TRP A 86 -2.66 -14.93 -10.04
N LYS A 87 -3.88 -14.93 -10.54
CA LYS A 87 -4.94 -15.79 -10.06
C LYS A 87 -5.04 -16.94 -11.03
N GLY A 88 -4.45 -18.09 -10.67
CA GLY A 88 -4.47 -19.32 -11.48
C GLY A 88 -5.85 -19.97 -11.56
N GLY A 89 -6.87 -19.27 -12.06
CA GLY A 89 -8.23 -19.78 -12.24
C GLY A 89 -8.77 -19.52 -13.64
N LYS A 90 -9.86 -20.22 -13.99
CA LYS A 90 -10.54 -20.07 -15.28
C LYS A 90 -10.99 -18.62 -15.47
N ALA A 91 -10.75 -18.07 -16.66
CA ALA A 91 -11.25 -16.75 -17.06
C ALA A 91 -12.75 -16.64 -16.79
N GLY A 92 -13.20 -15.51 -16.22
CA GLY A 92 -14.61 -15.28 -15.88
C GLY A 92 -15.03 -15.65 -14.45
N THR A 93 -14.17 -16.27 -13.64
CA THR A 93 -14.53 -16.63 -12.25
C THR A 93 -13.87 -15.72 -11.20
N ARG A 94 -14.67 -14.98 -10.42
CA ARG A 94 -14.18 -14.15 -9.32
C ARG A 94 -13.92 -14.97 -8.03
N MET A 95 -12.92 -15.85 -8.04
CA MET A 95 -12.35 -16.43 -6.80
C MET A 95 -11.84 -15.34 -5.83
N SER A 96 -12.04 -15.56 -4.53
CA SER A 96 -11.47 -14.77 -3.43
C SER A 96 -9.94 -14.76 -3.49
N ARG A 97 -9.32 -13.63 -3.13
CA ARG A 97 -7.87 -13.57 -2.92
C ARG A 97 -7.59 -13.88 -1.46
N CYS A 98 -6.70 -14.83 -1.19
CA CYS A 98 -6.27 -15.12 0.19
C CYS A 98 -5.40 -13.97 0.69
N VAL A 99 -5.72 -13.47 1.88
CA VAL A 99 -4.86 -12.57 2.66
C VAL A 99 -4.38 -13.38 3.86
N ALA A 100 -3.10 -13.28 4.21
CA ALA A 100 -2.59 -13.97 5.38
C ALA A 100 -3.33 -13.48 6.63
N ARG A 101 -4.09 -14.35 7.30
CA ARG A 101 -4.75 -14.04 8.57
C ARG A 101 -3.83 -14.45 9.70
N VAL A 102 -3.46 -13.53 10.58
CA VAL A 102 -2.77 -13.90 11.81
C VAL A 102 -3.84 -14.35 12.80
N VAL A 103 -3.93 -15.66 13.05
CA VAL A 103 -4.69 -16.16 14.19
C VAL A 103 -3.83 -15.87 15.43
N GLN A 104 -4.14 -14.80 16.16
CA GLN A 104 -3.56 -14.61 17.47
C GLN A 104 -4.13 -15.68 18.40
N ALA A 105 -3.34 -16.70 18.72
CA ALA A 105 -3.66 -17.60 19.81
C ALA A 105 -3.64 -16.78 21.10
N GLN A 106 -4.81 -16.49 21.65
CA GLN A 106 -4.91 -15.88 22.98
C GLN A 106 -4.35 -16.89 23.99
N ALA A 107 -3.16 -16.60 24.51
CA ALA A 107 -2.60 -17.31 25.65
C ALA A 107 -3.50 -17.03 26.86
N ARG A 108 -4.25 -18.05 27.30
CA ARG A 108 -4.85 -18.09 28.64
C ARG A 108 -3.72 -17.92 29.67
N ARG A 109 -3.78 -16.86 30.45
CA ARG A 109 -3.10 -16.81 31.75
C ARG A 109 -4.16 -17.11 32.80
N GLU A 110 -4.00 -18.24 33.46
CA GLU A 110 -4.62 -18.56 34.75
C GLU A 110 -3.92 -17.79 35.87
#